data_AF-A0A920DAG1-F1
#
_entry.id   AF-A0A920DAG1-F1
#
_cell.length_a   1.000
_cell.length_b   1.000
_cell.length_c   1.000
_cell.angle_alpha   90.00
_cell.angle_beta   90.00
_cell.angle_gamma   90.00
#
_symmetry.space_group_name_H-M   'P 1'
#
loop_
_entity.id
_entity.type
_entity.pdbx_description
1 polymer ?
#
loop_
_entity_poly.entity_id
_entity_poly.type
_entity_poly.pdbx_seq_one_letter_code
_entity_poly.pdbx_strand_id
1 'polypeptide(L)'
;MLDNDPYVTPKKFDSPEAPVISVKSWMLVTFLMAIPLVNLIFLFIWAFSSSTNPNKSNYAKASLLWMAIGIVIYILIFVIAFFAVGSN
;
A
#
# COMPACT_ATOMS: atom_id res chain seq x y z
N MET A 1 -14.45 50.31 0.82
CA MET A 1 -15.43 49.78 1.79
C MET A 1 -15.63 48.26 1.65
N LEU A 2 -14.58 47.48 1.31
CA LEU A 2 -14.63 46.01 1.24
C LEU A 2 -13.31 45.38 1.71
N ASP A 3 -12.64 45.98 2.70
CA ASP A 3 -11.34 45.56 3.24
C ASP A 3 -11.35 45.32 4.76
N ASN A 4 -12.53 45.38 5.39
CA ASN A 4 -12.72 45.22 6.83
C ASN A 4 -13.64 44.02 7.15
N ASP A 5 -13.44 42.89 6.47
CA ASP A 5 -14.04 41.62 6.91
C ASP A 5 -12.99 40.81 7.70
N PRO A 6 -13.02 40.82 9.05
CA PRO A 6 -12.10 40.04 9.88
C PRO A 6 -12.39 38.53 9.83
N TYR A 7 -13.40 38.09 9.06
CA TYR A 7 -13.85 36.70 8.97
C TYR A 7 -13.72 36.09 7.58
N VAL A 8 -12.77 36.55 6.75
CA VAL A 8 -12.31 35.76 5.60
C VAL A 8 -11.50 34.58 6.14
N THR A 9 -12.20 33.60 6.70
CA THR A 9 -11.66 32.28 6.95
C THR A 9 -11.17 31.75 5.60
N PRO A 10 -9.90 31.35 5.45
CA PRO A 10 -9.46 30.75 4.21
C PRO A 10 -10.40 29.59 3.95
N LYS A 11 -11.10 29.62 2.82
CA LYS A 11 -11.93 28.51 2.36
C LYS A 11 -11.01 27.31 2.39
N LYS A 12 -11.13 26.44 3.39
CA LYS A 12 -10.47 25.15 3.35
C LYS A 12 -10.96 24.59 2.04
N PHE A 13 -10.05 24.44 1.07
CA PHE A 13 -10.33 23.57 -0.03
C PHE A 13 -10.42 22.21 0.65
N ASP A 14 -11.64 21.85 1.05
CA ASP A 14 -12.02 20.55 1.56
C ASP A 14 -11.87 19.58 0.39
N SER A 15 -10.62 19.38 -0.02
CA SER A 15 -10.21 18.17 -0.69
C SER A 15 -10.71 17.08 0.26
N PRO A 16 -11.51 16.11 -0.22
CA PRO A 16 -11.90 15.00 0.63
C PRO A 16 -10.63 14.21 0.96
N GLU A 17 -9.92 14.64 2.00
CA GLU A 17 -8.74 13.97 2.52
C GLU A 17 -9.21 12.65 3.08
N ALA A 18 -8.60 11.56 2.59
CA ALA A 18 -8.89 10.23 3.07
C ALA A 18 -8.69 10.19 4.60
N PRO A 19 -9.63 9.63 5.37
CA PRO A 19 -9.50 9.54 6.83
C PRO A 19 -8.16 8.91 7.20
N VAL A 20 -7.40 9.56 8.08
CA VAL A 20 -6.12 9.04 8.57
C VAL A 20 -6.37 7.76 9.35
N ILE A 21 -5.59 6.72 9.05
CA ILE A 21 -5.71 5.41 9.71
C ILE A 21 -4.89 5.44 11.00
N SER A 22 -5.55 5.14 12.12
CA SER A 22 -4.90 5.09 13.44
C SER A 22 -3.81 4.02 13.54
N VAL A 23 -2.84 4.22 14.44
CA VAL A 23 -1.78 3.23 14.73
C VAL A 23 -2.35 1.87 15.13
N LYS A 24 -3.42 1.85 15.95
CA LYS A 24 -4.07 0.59 16.37
C LYS A 24 -4.59 -0.21 15.17
N SER A 25 -5.12 0.47 14.17
CA SER A 25 -5.55 -0.17 12.92
C SER A 25 -4.37 -0.71 12.13
N TRP A 26 -3.25 0.02 12.05
CA TRP A 26 -2.03 -0.48 11.40
C TRP A 26 -1.40 -1.67 12.13
N MET A 27 -1.48 -1.72 13.45
CA MET A 27 -1.06 -2.88 14.24
C MET A 27 -1.87 -4.13 13.86
N LEU A 28 -3.20 -4.00 13.74
CA LEU A 28 -4.05 -5.12 13.30
C LEU A 28 -3.75 -5.53 11.85
N VAL A 29 -3.54 -4.56 10.96
CA VAL A 29 -3.12 -4.83 9.58
C VAL A 29 -1.82 -5.65 9.58
N THR A 30 -0.80 -5.19 10.31
CA THR A 30 0.51 -5.86 10.38
C THR A 30 0.39 -7.27 10.95
N PHE A 31 -0.45 -7.48 11.95
CA PHE A 31 -0.73 -8.80 12.50
C PHE A 31 -1.38 -9.75 11.48
N LEU A 32 -2.37 -9.28 10.71
CA LEU A 32 -2.99 -10.08 9.65
C LEU A 32 -2.00 -10.40 8.52
N MET A 33 -1.09 -9.47 8.21
CA MET A 33 -0.07 -9.64 7.18
C MET A 33 0.98 -10.71 7.54
N ALA A 34 1.15 -11.05 8.83
CA ALA A 34 2.05 -12.12 9.25
C ALA A 34 1.55 -13.52 8.85
N ILE A 35 0.27 -13.68 8.52
CA ILE A 35 -0.30 -14.95 8.04
C ILE A 35 -0.22 -14.96 6.51
N PRO A 36 0.61 -15.82 5.87
CA PRO A 36 0.94 -15.68 4.45
C PRO A 36 -0.26 -15.73 3.48
N LEU A 37 -1.20 -16.66 3.71
CA LEU A 37 -2.38 -16.81 2.84
C LEU A 37 -3.40 -15.68 3.03
N VAL A 38 -3.63 -15.27 4.29
CA VAL A 38 -4.56 -14.19 4.62
C VAL A 38 -4.04 -12.85 4.10
N ASN A 39 -2.74 -12.60 4.26
CA ASN A 39 -2.04 -11.46 3.70
C ASN A 39 -2.33 -11.29 2.21
N LEU A 40 -2.05 -12.31 1.39
CA LEU A 40 -2.29 -12.29 -0.05
C LEU A 40 -3.74 -11.93 -0.41
N ILE A 41 -4.71 -12.58 0.24
CA ILE A 41 -6.13 -12.31 -0.01
C ILE A 41 -6.49 -10.86 0.33
N PHE A 42 -6.07 -10.37 1.50
CA PHE A 42 -6.36 -9.01 1.94
C PHE A 42 -5.69 -7.95 1.07
N LEU A 43 -4.47 -8.21 0.57
CA LEU A 43 -3.81 -7.34 -0.39
C LEU A 43 -4.65 -7.17 -1.66
N PHE A 44 -5.17 -8.25 -2.23
CA PHE A 44 -6.04 -8.14 -3.41
C PHE A 44 -7.36 -7.44 -3.13
N ILE A 45 -8.00 -7.74 -1.98
CA ILE A 45 -9.23 -7.05 -1.56
C ILE A 45 -8.98 -5.55 -1.46
N TRP A 46 -7.93 -5.11 -0.77
CA TRP A 46 -7.67 -3.68 -0.60
C TRP A 46 -7.12 -2.99 -1.85
N ALA A 47 -6.34 -3.68 -2.67
CA ALA A 47 -5.78 -3.10 -3.90
C ALA A 47 -6.87 -2.78 -4.94
N PHE A 48 -7.92 -3.62 -5.01
CA PHE A 48 -8.97 -3.52 -6.03
C PHE A 48 -10.35 -3.10 -5.51
N SER A 49 -10.53 -2.98 -4.19
CA SER A 49 -11.77 -2.46 -3.61
C SER A 49 -11.89 -0.94 -3.80
N SER A 50 -13.05 -0.51 -4.30
CA SER A 50 -13.44 0.90 -4.42
C SER A 50 -13.95 1.52 -3.11
N SER A 51 -14.29 0.70 -2.12
CA SER A 51 -14.83 1.13 -0.81
C SER A 51 -13.77 1.16 0.31
N THR A 52 -12.52 0.81 0.00
CA THR A 52 -11.42 0.77 0.98
C THR A 52 -10.76 2.14 1.11
N ASN A 53 -10.31 2.48 2.33
CA ASN A 53 -9.55 3.69 2.59
C ASN A 53 -8.32 3.79 1.65
N PRO A 54 -8.12 4.93 0.95
CA PRO A 54 -7.02 5.11 0.01
C PRO A 54 -5.63 4.75 0.56
N ASN A 55 -5.36 4.99 1.85
CA ASN A 55 -4.09 4.62 2.48
C ASN A 55 -3.86 3.11 2.49
N LYS A 56 -4.90 2.31 2.77
CA LYS A 56 -4.84 0.83 2.73
C LYS A 56 -4.72 0.32 1.31
N SER A 57 -5.46 0.92 0.37
CA SER A 57 -5.38 0.54 -1.05
C SER A 57 -3.99 0.81 -1.63
N ASN A 58 -3.39 1.96 -1.32
CA ASN A 58 -2.05 2.31 -1.77
C ASN A 58 -0.99 1.41 -1.15
N TYR A 59 -1.08 1.11 0.15
CA TYR A 59 -0.23 0.11 0.79
C TYR A 59 -0.33 -1.24 0.07
N ALA A 60 -1.54 -1.70 -0.20
CA ALA A 60 -1.74 -3.01 -0.83
C ALA A 60 -1.16 -3.07 -2.25
N LYS A 61 -1.38 -2.02 -3.06
CA LYS A 61 -0.78 -1.89 -4.40
C LYS A 61 0.75 -1.88 -4.34
N ALA A 62 1.33 -1.13 -3.39
CA ALA A 62 2.78 -1.09 -3.20
C ALA A 62 3.34 -2.46 -2.78
N SER A 63 2.69 -3.15 -1.85
CA SER A 63 3.09 -4.51 -1.43
C SER A 63 3.05 -5.49 -2.58
N LEU A 64 2.01 -5.48 -3.42
CA LEU A 64 1.92 -6.33 -4.61
C LEU A 64 3.04 -6.02 -5.62
N LEU A 65 3.38 -4.74 -5.81
CA LEU A 65 4.49 -4.36 -6.68
C LEU A 65 5.84 -4.87 -6.14
N TRP A 66 6.08 -4.72 -4.83
CA TRP A 66 7.28 -5.27 -4.19
C TRP A 66 7.36 -6.79 -4.31
N MET A 67 6.23 -7.49 -4.17
CA MET A 67 6.16 -8.94 -4.39
C MET A 67 6.53 -9.31 -5.83
N ALA A 68 5.99 -8.59 -6.82
CA ALA A 68 6.32 -8.81 -8.22
C ALA A 68 7.82 -8.60 -8.51
N ILE A 69 8.40 -7.52 -7.97
CA ILE A 69 9.84 -7.26 -8.06
C ILE A 69 10.65 -8.40 -7.41
N GLY A 70 10.24 -8.83 -6.22
CA GLY A 70 10.90 -9.94 -5.50
C GLY A 70 10.87 -11.25 -6.30
N ILE A 71 9.74 -11.57 -6.93
CA ILE A 71 9.60 -12.76 -7.79
C ILE A 71 10.55 -12.68 -8.98
N VAL A 72 10.63 -11.53 -9.67
CA VAL A 72 11.54 -11.36 -10.82
C VAL A 72 12.99 -11.54 -10.38
N ILE A 73 13.42 -10.90 -9.30
CA ILE A 73 14.78 -11.04 -8.76
C ILE A 73 15.07 -12.50 -8.38
N TYR A 74 14.13 -13.16 -7.70
CA TYR A 74 14.26 -14.57 -7.32
C TYR A 74 14.46 -15.48 -8.53
N ILE A 75 13.66 -15.31 -9.59
CA ILE A 75 13.79 -16.07 -10.83
C ILE A 75 15.16 -15.85 -11.47
N LEU A 76 15.63 -14.59 -11.56
CA LEU A 76 16.94 -14.28 -12.14
C LEU A 76 18.08 -14.97 -11.37
N ILE A 77 18.07 -14.87 -10.05
CA ILE A 77 19.06 -15.53 -9.19
C ILE A 77 19.00 -17.05 -9.36
N PHE A 78 17.79 -17.62 -9.34
CA PHE A 78 17.59 -19.06 -9.50
C PHE A 78 18.14 -19.57 -10.84
N VAL A 79 17.84 -18.87 -11.94
CA VAL A 79 18.33 -19.23 -13.28
C VAL A 79 19.86 -19.18 -13.33
N ILE A 80 20.46 -18.08 -12.85
CA ILE A 80 21.93 -17.93 -12.83
C ILE A 80 22.57 -19.05 -12.01
N ALA A 81 22.05 -19.29 -10.80
CA ALA A 81 22.58 -20.33 -9.90
C ALA A 81 22.42 -21.73 -10.49
N PHE A 82 21.27 -22.03 -11.10
CA PHE A 82 21.00 -23.32 -11.72
C PHE A 82 21.99 -23.63 -12.84
N PHE A 83 22.24 -22.67 -13.74
CA PHE A 83 23.22 -22.84 -14.83
C PHE A 83 24.66 -22.88 -14.33
N ALA A 84 25.01 -22.09 -13.32
CA ALA A 84 26.35 -22.11 -12.73
C ALA A 84 26.66 -23.47 -12.07
N VAL A 85 25.72 -24.01 -11.27
CA VAL A 85 25.90 -25.30 -10.58
C VAL A 85 25.86 -26.47 -11.56
N GLY A 86 24.96 -26.45 -12.55
CA GLY A 86 24.81 -27.54 -13.53
C GLY A 86 25.89 -27.62 -14.60
N SER A 87 26.86 -26.70 -14.60
CA SER A 87 27.98 -26.66 -15.55
C SER A 87 29.30 -27.24 -15.02
N ASN A 88 29.32 -27.73 -13.77
CA ASN A 88 30.43 -28.48 -13.17
C ASN A 88 30.20 -29.99 -13.25
#